data_AF-A0A953LGM6-F1
#
_entry.id   AF-A0A953LGM6-F1
#
_cell.length_a   1.000
_cell.length_b   1.000
_cell.length_c   1.000
_cell.angle_alpha   90.00
_cell.angle_beta   90.00
_cell.angle_gamma   90.00
#
_symmetry.space_group_name_H-M   'P 1'
#
loop_
_entity.id
_entity.type
_entity.pdbx_description
1 polymer ?
#
loop_
_entity_poly.entity_id
_entity_poly.type
_entity_poly.pdbx_seq_one_letter_code
_entity_poly.pdbx_strand_id
1 'polypeptide(L)'
;MTFRSKRRRLSSASRWRRPERSRIRWWTNSAPSSATTWRAGVRRLPKRLPTPCRFPGCPSLVDPREGYCPAHKREYRREKDRPYEENRPSAAKRGYDRRWQRIRLQVLLEEPLCRMCAAEGKLVPAEHVDHIDGNVRNMRRENLQPLCASCHARKTIRQDGGFGRPRRRGETDEGATADTERLHRPEQGDHQRRVREHAAGAGDNRPGDASQA
;
A
#
# COMPACT_ATOMS: atom_id res chain seq x y z
N MET A 1 29.45 77.52 -33.37
CA MET A 1 30.91 77.72 -33.23
C MET A 1 31.33 77.42 -31.79
N THR A 2 32.27 76.48 -31.66
CA THR A 2 33.28 76.30 -30.59
C THR A 2 32.89 76.28 -29.10
N PHE A 3 32.97 75.07 -28.51
CA PHE A 3 33.78 74.69 -27.32
C PHE A 3 34.23 75.80 -26.35
N ARG A 4 34.15 75.53 -25.02
CA ARG A 4 35.30 75.01 -24.25
C ARG A 4 34.95 74.68 -22.79
N SER A 5 34.94 73.37 -22.54
CA SER A 5 35.03 72.69 -21.25
C SER A 5 36.12 73.29 -20.35
N LYS A 6 35.76 73.56 -19.08
CA LYS A 6 36.70 73.86 -18.00
C LYS A 6 37.10 72.55 -17.30
N ARG A 7 38.33 72.12 -17.61
CA ARG A 7 39.37 71.52 -16.75
C ARG A 7 38.89 70.75 -15.49
N ARG A 8 39.42 69.54 -15.30
CA ARG A 8 40.72 69.35 -14.63
C ARG A 8 41.17 67.89 -14.70
N ARG A 9 42.48 67.74 -14.92
CA ARG A 9 43.22 66.49 -15.00
C ARG A 9 43.31 65.85 -13.62
N LEU A 10 43.19 64.53 -13.61
CA LEU A 10 43.53 63.64 -12.53
C LEU A 10 45.03 63.75 -12.22
N SER A 11 45.38 63.73 -10.93
CA SER A 11 46.74 63.40 -10.51
C SER A 11 46.71 62.56 -9.24
N SER A 12 47.29 61.38 -9.39
CA SER A 12 48.19 60.74 -8.44
C SER A 12 47.56 60.03 -7.25
N ALA A 13 47.48 58.71 -7.44
CA ALA A 13 47.47 57.70 -6.40
C ALA A 13 48.55 57.93 -5.33
N SER A 14 48.29 57.33 -4.17
CA SER A 14 49.24 56.71 -3.22
C SER A 14 49.16 57.30 -1.82
N ARG A 15 48.51 56.59 -0.90
CA ARG A 15 49.11 56.13 0.38
C ARG A 15 48.02 55.44 1.22
N TRP A 16 47.67 54.21 0.84
CA TRP A 16 46.94 53.32 1.76
C TRP A 16 47.91 52.86 2.84
N ARG A 17 47.68 53.30 4.08
CA ARG A 17 48.42 52.83 5.27
C ARG A 17 48.06 51.36 5.53
N ARG A 18 49.08 50.52 5.73
CA ARG A 18 48.92 49.14 6.23
C ARG A 18 48.37 49.19 7.67
N PRO A 19 47.27 48.50 8.01
CA PRO A 19 46.90 48.33 9.40
C PRO A 19 47.80 47.28 10.06
N GLU A 20 48.15 47.59 11.30
CA GLU A 20 49.06 46.85 12.17
C GLU A 20 48.50 45.45 12.48
N ARG A 21 49.38 44.45 12.41
CA ARG A 21 49.06 43.03 12.53
C ARG A 21 48.72 42.72 13.99
N SER A 22 47.46 42.96 14.39
CA SER A 22 46.97 42.58 15.71
C SER A 22 46.94 41.06 15.83
N ARG A 23 47.71 40.57 16.81
CA ARG A 23 47.84 39.16 17.21
C ARG A 23 46.47 38.56 17.51
N ILE A 24 45.98 37.70 16.62
CA ILE A 24 44.85 36.82 16.92
C ILE A 24 45.35 35.77 17.91
N ARG A 25 44.82 35.81 19.13
CA ARG A 25 45.04 34.80 20.18
C ARG A 25 44.37 33.49 19.73
N TRP A 26 45.16 32.43 19.76
CA TRP A 26 44.76 31.06 19.47
C TRP A 26 43.72 30.61 20.50
N TRP A 27 42.51 30.30 20.05
CA TRP A 27 41.63 29.45 20.84
C TRP A 27 42.18 28.02 20.78
N THR A 28 42.68 27.54 21.91
CA THR A 28 42.88 26.11 22.15
C THR A 28 41.51 25.46 22.33
N ASN A 29 40.90 25.04 21.23
CA ASN A 29 39.85 24.03 21.31
C ASN A 29 40.48 22.66 21.12
N SER A 30 40.65 21.99 22.25
CA SER A 30 40.93 20.57 22.36
C SER A 30 40.07 19.78 21.38
N ALA A 31 40.73 18.97 20.56
CA ALA A 31 40.07 17.98 19.72
C ALA A 31 39.31 16.99 20.63
N PRO A 32 38.03 16.66 20.36
CA PRO A 32 37.41 15.52 21.00
C PRO A 32 38.10 14.24 20.48
N SER A 33 38.76 13.53 21.39
CA SER A 33 39.19 12.14 21.24
C SER A 33 37.98 11.23 21.16
N SER A 34 37.34 11.20 20.00
CA SER A 34 36.48 10.10 19.60
C SER A 34 36.68 9.88 18.12
N ALA A 35 37.64 9.00 17.83
CA ALA A 35 37.79 8.33 16.55
C ALA A 35 36.53 7.48 16.27
N THR A 36 35.40 8.13 15.98
CA THR A 36 34.32 7.48 15.26
C THR A 36 34.79 7.42 13.82
N THR A 37 35.28 6.24 13.45
CA THR A 37 35.61 5.85 12.09
C THR A 37 34.64 6.49 11.10
N TRP A 38 35.14 7.41 10.27
CA TRP A 38 34.49 7.80 9.02
C TRP A 38 34.53 6.56 8.11
N ARG A 39 33.65 5.59 8.34
CA ARG A 39 33.35 4.60 7.30
C ARG A 39 32.83 5.40 6.13
N ALA A 40 33.62 5.47 5.07
CA ALA A 40 33.26 6.00 3.78
C ALA A 40 32.04 5.23 3.26
N GLY A 41 30.85 5.62 3.70
CA GLY A 41 29.61 5.29 3.02
C GLY A 41 29.61 6.11 1.74
N VAL A 42 29.84 5.46 0.61
CA VAL A 42 29.68 6.06 -0.72
C VAL A 42 28.33 6.77 -0.72
N ARG A 43 28.31 8.11 -0.80
CA ARG A 43 27.07 8.86 -0.99
C ARG A 43 26.51 8.37 -2.30
N ARG A 44 25.50 7.50 -2.25
CA ARG A 44 24.81 7.01 -3.44
C ARG A 44 24.30 8.24 -4.17
N LEU A 45 24.95 8.56 -5.29
CA LEU A 45 24.53 9.64 -6.15
C LEU A 45 23.08 9.36 -6.55
N PRO A 46 22.16 10.33 -6.40
CA PRO A 46 20.77 10.10 -6.77
C PRO A 46 20.74 9.71 -8.24
N LYS A 47 19.96 8.68 -8.57
CA LYS A 47 19.85 8.16 -9.95
C LYS A 47 19.34 9.22 -10.94
N ARG A 48 18.80 10.34 -10.44
CA ARG A 48 18.31 11.48 -11.22
C ARG A 48 18.64 12.77 -10.48
N LEU A 49 18.97 13.80 -11.24
CA LEU A 49 19.17 15.14 -10.72
C LEU A 49 17.87 15.70 -10.14
N PRO A 50 17.91 16.50 -9.06
CA PRO A 50 16.74 17.20 -8.55
C PRO A 50 16.09 18.07 -9.64
N THR A 51 14.76 18.07 -9.69
CA THR A 51 13.98 18.89 -10.62
C THR A 51 13.33 20.06 -9.88
N PRO A 52 13.06 21.20 -10.55
CA PRO A 52 12.27 22.26 -9.94
C PRO A 52 10.86 21.75 -9.58
N CYS A 53 10.29 22.32 -8.52
CA CYS A 53 8.92 22.07 -8.12
C CYS A 53 7.97 22.48 -9.26
N ARG A 54 6.97 21.65 -9.55
CA ARG A 54 5.98 21.91 -10.61
C ARG A 54 4.97 23.02 -10.27
N PHE A 55 4.98 23.53 -9.04
CA PHE A 55 4.11 24.65 -8.67
C PHE A 55 4.59 25.94 -9.36
N PRO A 56 3.71 26.71 -10.02
CA PRO A 56 4.08 27.92 -10.75
C PRO A 56 4.88 28.90 -9.88
N GLY A 57 6.07 29.29 -10.35
CA GLY A 57 6.92 30.26 -9.65
C GLY A 57 7.67 29.75 -8.42
N CYS A 58 7.61 28.45 -8.09
CA CYS A 58 8.37 27.89 -6.97
C CYS A 58 9.81 27.52 -7.38
N PRO A 59 10.86 28.10 -6.78
CA PRO A 59 12.25 27.79 -7.14
C PRO A 59 12.80 26.54 -6.43
N SER A 60 12.01 25.86 -5.59
CA SER A 60 12.49 24.74 -4.78
C SER A 60 12.82 23.51 -5.64
N LEU A 61 13.96 22.88 -5.37
CA LEU A 61 14.36 21.61 -6.00
C LEU A 61 13.82 20.41 -5.22
N VAL A 62 13.32 19.41 -5.93
CA VAL A 62 12.67 18.22 -5.38
C VAL A 62 13.15 16.93 -6.05
N ASP A 63 12.93 15.80 -5.40
CA ASP A 63 13.12 14.50 -6.05
C ASP A 63 12.18 14.39 -7.27
N PRO A 64 12.69 13.98 -8.45
CA PRO A 64 11.87 13.86 -9.66
C PRO A 64 10.65 12.95 -9.53
N ARG A 65 10.62 12.03 -8.57
CA ARG A 65 9.47 11.16 -8.27
C ARG A 65 8.36 11.89 -7.52
N GLU A 66 8.71 12.91 -6.75
CA GLU A 66 7.76 13.65 -5.89
C GLU A 66 7.06 14.77 -6.65
N GLY A 67 7.77 15.48 -7.55
CA GLY A 67 7.24 16.53 -8.42
C GLY A 67 6.84 17.85 -7.71
N TYR A 68 6.50 17.81 -6.42
CA TYR A 68 6.17 18.98 -5.60
C TYR A 68 6.98 19.01 -4.31
N CYS A 69 7.30 20.22 -3.83
CA CYS A 69 8.02 20.39 -2.58
C CYS A 69 7.07 20.18 -1.38
N PRO A 70 7.58 19.98 -0.15
CA PRO A 70 6.72 19.76 1.03
C PRO A 70 5.67 20.85 1.23
N ALA A 71 5.97 22.10 0.87
CA ALA A 71 5.03 23.22 0.95
C ALA A 71 3.83 23.03 0.00
N HIS A 72 4.07 22.68 -1.27
CA HIS A 72 3.04 22.57 -2.30
C HIS A 72 2.42 21.17 -2.42
N LYS A 73 3.02 20.13 -1.82
CA LYS A 73 2.49 18.75 -1.88
C LYS A 73 1.11 18.63 -1.25
N ARG A 74 0.86 19.36 -0.15
CA ARG A 74 -0.44 19.39 0.54
C ARG A 74 -1.51 20.08 -0.31
N GLU A 75 -1.17 21.22 -0.88
CA GLU A 75 -2.06 22.00 -1.74
C GLU A 75 -2.46 21.21 -2.99
N TYR A 76 -1.48 20.63 -3.71
CA TYR A 76 -1.74 19.79 -4.87
C TYR A 76 -2.67 18.61 -4.56
N ARG A 77 -2.44 17.92 -3.43
CA ARG A 77 -3.34 16.82 -3.00
C ARG A 77 -4.76 17.32 -2.75
N ARG A 78 -4.91 18.42 -2.01
CA ARG A 78 -6.21 19.02 -1.73
C ARG A 78 -6.94 19.42 -3.02
N GLU A 79 -6.26 20.08 -3.95
CA GLU A 79 -6.85 20.48 -5.23
C GLU A 79 -7.27 19.28 -6.08
N LYS A 80 -6.41 18.25 -6.13
CA LYS A 80 -6.70 17.00 -6.84
C LYS A 80 -7.90 16.26 -6.24
N ASP A 81 -8.00 16.23 -4.92
CA ASP A 81 -9.05 15.49 -4.21
C ASP A 81 -10.34 16.31 -4.06
N ARG A 82 -10.30 17.65 -4.24
CA ARG A 82 -11.46 18.56 -4.10
C ARG A 82 -12.68 18.10 -4.90
N PRO A 83 -12.60 17.76 -6.21
CA PRO A 83 -13.77 17.32 -6.96
C PRO A 83 -14.39 16.05 -6.39
N TYR A 84 -13.58 15.15 -5.82
CA TYR A 84 -14.08 13.93 -5.19
C TYR A 84 -14.74 14.26 -3.84
N GLU A 85 -14.14 15.11 -3.02
CA GLU A 85 -14.70 15.51 -1.73
C GLU A 85 -16.02 16.28 -1.88
N GLU A 86 -16.09 17.21 -2.82
CA GLU A 86 -17.25 18.08 -3.06
C GLU A 86 -18.44 17.29 -3.62
N ASN A 87 -18.18 16.29 -4.45
CA ASN A 87 -19.21 15.38 -4.97
C ASN A 87 -19.54 14.23 -4.02
N ARG A 88 -18.77 14.00 -2.96
CA ARG A 88 -19.01 12.89 -2.03
C ARG A 88 -20.08 13.29 -1.01
N PRO A 89 -21.27 12.66 -1.01
CA PRO A 89 -22.26 12.94 0.00
C PRO A 89 -21.74 12.61 1.41
N SER A 90 -22.21 13.39 2.40
CA SER A 90 -21.88 13.19 3.80
C SER A 90 -22.18 11.76 4.25
N ALA A 91 -21.49 11.27 5.28
CA ALA A 91 -21.69 9.92 5.80
C ALA A 91 -23.17 9.64 6.13
N ALA A 92 -23.86 10.62 6.73
CA ALA A 92 -25.29 10.53 7.03
C ALA A 92 -26.15 10.41 5.76
N LYS A 93 -25.87 11.22 4.71
CA LYS A 93 -26.57 11.10 3.41
C LYS A 93 -26.33 9.74 2.74
N ARG A 94 -25.18 9.11 3.02
CA ARG A 94 -24.85 7.76 2.55
C ARG A 94 -25.50 6.63 3.38
N GLY A 95 -26.28 6.93 4.41
CA GLY A 95 -26.95 5.93 5.26
C GLY A 95 -26.22 5.58 6.55
N TYR A 96 -25.05 6.19 6.82
CA TYR A 96 -24.29 6.01 8.06
C TYR A 96 -24.65 7.10 9.08
N ASP A 97 -25.93 7.22 9.41
CA ASP A 97 -26.46 8.23 10.31
C ASP A 97 -26.35 7.82 11.81
N ARG A 98 -26.95 8.62 12.70
CA ARG A 98 -26.98 8.32 14.15
C ARG A 98 -27.74 7.03 14.48
N ARG A 99 -28.73 6.65 13.66
CA ARG A 99 -29.47 5.40 13.84
C ARG A 99 -28.56 4.22 13.56
N TRP A 100 -27.78 4.27 12.48
CA TRP A 100 -26.75 3.27 12.19
C TRP A 100 -25.75 3.11 13.34
N GLN A 101 -25.26 4.22 13.91
CA GLN A 101 -24.31 4.16 15.03
C GLN A 101 -24.86 3.40 16.24
N ARG A 102 -26.14 3.61 16.59
CA ARG A 102 -26.78 2.89 17.70
C ARG A 102 -26.94 1.39 17.40
N ILE A 103 -27.46 1.07 16.21
CA ILE A 103 -27.66 -0.33 15.79
C ILE A 103 -26.32 -1.07 15.75
N ARG A 104 -25.27 -0.44 15.22
CA ARG A 104 -23.92 -0.99 15.19
C ARG A 104 -23.43 -1.35 16.60
N LEU A 105 -23.60 -0.46 17.57
CA LEU A 105 -23.19 -0.74 18.95
C LEU A 105 -23.99 -1.91 19.54
N GLN A 106 -25.30 -1.93 19.32
CA GLN A 106 -26.16 -3.03 19.79
C GLN A 106 -25.72 -4.38 19.19
N VAL A 107 -25.49 -4.45 17.88
CA VAL A 107 -25.06 -5.69 17.22
C VAL A 107 -23.72 -6.19 17.76
N LEU A 108 -22.76 -5.29 18.03
CA LEU A 108 -21.46 -5.68 18.60
C LEU A 108 -21.54 -6.12 20.06
N LEU A 109 -22.54 -5.64 20.82
CA LEU A 109 -22.80 -6.10 22.18
C LEU A 109 -23.44 -7.50 22.19
N GLU A 110 -24.38 -7.75 21.27
CA GLU A 110 -25.08 -9.04 21.15
C GLU A 110 -24.19 -10.14 20.56
N GLU A 111 -23.40 -9.81 19.53
CA GLU A 111 -22.49 -10.73 18.85
C GLU A 111 -21.07 -10.13 18.82
N PRO A 112 -20.28 -10.31 19.89
CA PRO A 112 -18.94 -9.72 19.99
C PRO A 112 -17.89 -10.40 19.10
N LEU A 113 -18.22 -11.54 18.49
CA LEU A 113 -17.30 -12.32 17.65
C LEU A 113 -17.63 -12.14 16.16
N CYS A 114 -16.59 -12.25 15.33
CA CYS A 114 -16.73 -12.24 13.88
C CYS A 114 -17.51 -13.48 13.42
N ARG A 115 -18.66 -13.28 12.76
CA ARG A 115 -19.54 -14.36 12.31
C ARG A 115 -18.86 -15.31 11.30
N MET A 116 -18.02 -14.76 10.41
CA MET A 116 -17.26 -15.57 9.46
C MET A 116 -16.18 -16.42 10.14
N CYS A 117 -15.46 -15.85 11.11
CA CYS A 117 -14.46 -16.60 11.86
C CYS A 117 -15.11 -17.66 12.76
N ALA A 118 -16.24 -17.32 13.41
CA ALA A 118 -16.99 -18.25 14.24
C ALA A 118 -17.48 -19.46 13.44
N ALA A 119 -17.93 -19.26 12.19
CA ALA A 119 -18.28 -20.35 11.28
C ALA A 119 -17.10 -21.27 10.92
N GLU A 120 -15.87 -20.76 10.97
CA GLU A 120 -14.63 -21.52 10.81
C GLU A 120 -14.08 -22.08 12.14
N GLY A 121 -14.84 -21.96 13.24
CA GLY A 121 -14.41 -22.39 14.58
C GLY A 121 -13.37 -21.48 15.26
N LYS A 122 -13.18 -20.25 14.76
CA LYS A 122 -12.20 -19.28 15.29
C LYS A 122 -12.88 -18.21 16.14
N LEU A 123 -12.32 -17.96 17.32
CA LEU A 123 -12.81 -16.91 18.23
C LEU A 123 -12.04 -15.60 17.99
N VAL A 124 -12.52 -14.79 17.05
CA VAL A 124 -11.94 -13.49 16.70
C VAL A 124 -12.95 -12.39 17.03
N PRO A 125 -12.56 -11.31 17.75
CA PRO A 125 -13.48 -10.22 18.05
C PRO A 125 -13.93 -9.51 16.77
N ALA A 126 -15.18 -9.06 16.76
CA ALA A 126 -15.72 -8.23 15.70
C ALA A 126 -15.39 -6.75 15.93
N GLU A 127 -14.99 -6.06 14.87
CA GLU A 127 -14.67 -4.62 14.88
C GLU A 127 -15.64 -3.82 13.99
N HIS A 128 -16.23 -4.49 13.00
CA HIS A 128 -17.12 -3.88 12.02
C HIS A 128 -18.46 -4.59 12.01
N VAL A 129 -19.51 -3.86 11.65
CA VAL A 129 -20.82 -4.45 11.34
C VAL A 129 -21.09 -4.08 9.89
N ASP A 130 -21.45 -5.08 9.10
CA ASP A 130 -21.61 -4.93 7.67
C ASP A 130 -22.94 -5.48 7.18
N HIS A 131 -23.45 -4.92 6.08
CA HIS A 131 -24.71 -5.32 5.47
C HIS A 131 -24.48 -6.54 4.57
N ILE A 132 -25.12 -7.66 4.83
CA ILE A 132 -24.97 -8.90 4.04
C ILE A 132 -25.30 -8.64 2.57
N ASP A 133 -26.43 -7.97 2.31
CA ASP A 133 -26.90 -7.62 0.97
C ASP A 133 -26.20 -6.40 0.33
N GLY A 134 -25.34 -5.70 1.08
CA GLY A 134 -24.69 -4.45 0.64
C GLY A 134 -25.61 -3.23 0.60
N ASN A 135 -26.89 -3.36 0.97
CA ASN A 135 -27.85 -2.26 1.00
C ASN A 135 -27.78 -1.51 2.34
N VAL A 136 -27.13 -0.35 2.31
CA VAL A 136 -26.97 0.57 3.45
C VAL A 136 -28.27 1.12 4.04
N ARG A 137 -29.45 0.82 3.46
CA ARG A 137 -30.76 1.18 4.04
C ARG A 137 -31.43 0.02 4.76
N ASN A 138 -30.99 -1.22 4.51
CA ASN A 138 -31.58 -2.41 5.10
C ASN A 138 -30.96 -2.71 6.47
N MET A 139 -31.52 -2.05 7.49
CA MET A 139 -31.07 -2.13 8.89
C MET A 139 -31.65 -3.31 9.68
N ARG A 140 -32.20 -4.31 8.99
CA ARG A 140 -32.78 -5.50 9.64
C ARG A 140 -31.68 -6.32 10.30
N ARG A 141 -31.93 -6.86 11.49
CA ARG A 141 -30.91 -7.54 12.31
C ARG A 141 -30.29 -8.73 11.58
N GLU A 142 -31.08 -9.42 10.77
CA GLU A 142 -30.70 -10.59 9.98
C GLU A 142 -29.76 -10.20 8.84
N ASN A 143 -29.87 -8.97 8.33
CA ASN A 143 -29.01 -8.44 7.28
C ASN A 143 -27.68 -7.89 7.83
N LEU A 144 -27.54 -7.75 9.15
CA LEU A 144 -26.32 -7.23 9.76
C LEU A 144 -25.45 -8.38 10.26
N GLN A 145 -24.16 -8.31 9.91
CA GLN A 145 -23.16 -9.28 10.37
C GLN A 145 -21.97 -8.58 11.02
N PRO A 146 -21.56 -9.00 12.23
CA PRO A 146 -20.34 -8.55 12.87
C PRO A 146 -19.12 -9.26 12.24
N LEU A 147 -18.09 -8.50 11.86
CA LEU A 147 -16.89 -8.97 11.18
C LEU A 147 -15.63 -8.39 11.81
N CYS A 148 -14.55 -9.17 11.82
CA CYS A 148 -13.21 -8.65 12.10
C CYS A 148 -12.67 -7.87 10.90
N ALA A 149 -11.62 -7.07 11.10
CA ALA A 149 -11.02 -6.23 10.05
C ALA A 149 -10.62 -7.02 8.79
N SER A 150 -10.06 -8.24 8.96
CA SER A 150 -9.61 -9.06 7.83
C SER A 150 -10.77 -9.64 7.01
N CYS A 151 -11.80 -10.17 7.66
CA CYS A 151 -13.00 -10.68 6.99
C CYS A 151 -13.77 -9.56 6.29
N HIS A 152 -13.89 -8.40 6.94
CA HIS A 152 -14.51 -7.22 6.33
C HIS A 152 -13.75 -6.77 5.07
N ALA A 153 -12.41 -6.62 5.15
CA ALA A 153 -11.60 -6.25 3.99
C ALA A 153 -11.71 -7.25 2.83
N ARG A 154 -11.71 -8.57 3.12
CA ARG A 154 -11.92 -9.61 2.10
C ARG A 154 -13.26 -9.46 1.40
N LYS A 155 -14.33 -9.17 2.15
CA LYS A 155 -15.66 -8.94 1.59
C LYS A 155 -15.70 -7.67 0.73
N THR A 156 -15.16 -6.55 1.21
CA THR A 156 -15.06 -5.31 0.43
C THR A 156 -14.32 -5.53 -0.88
N ILE A 157 -13.21 -6.26 -0.88
CA ILE A 157 -12.47 -6.58 -2.11
C ILE A 157 -13.33 -7.41 -3.06
N ARG A 158 -14.03 -8.43 -2.54
CA ARG A 158 -14.92 -9.28 -3.34
C ARG A 158 -16.13 -8.53 -3.90
N GLN A 159 -16.65 -7.53 -3.20
CA GLN A 159 -17.84 -6.80 -3.64
C GLN A 159 -17.48 -5.59 -4.52
N ASP A 160 -16.52 -4.78 -4.09
CA ASP A 160 -16.16 -3.51 -4.72
C ASP A 160 -14.99 -3.63 -5.72
N GLY A 161 -14.46 -4.84 -5.94
CA GLY A 161 -13.44 -5.13 -6.96
C GLY A 161 -11.99 -4.80 -6.56
N GLY A 162 -11.77 -4.23 -5.37
CA GLY A 162 -10.45 -3.97 -4.80
C GLY A 162 -9.60 -2.93 -5.57
N PHE A 163 -8.94 -2.03 -4.82
CA PHE A 163 -7.84 -1.18 -5.32
C PHE A 163 -8.11 -0.37 -6.60
N GLY A 164 -9.36 0.02 -6.87
CA GLY A 164 -9.70 0.88 -8.02
C GLY A 164 -9.62 0.21 -9.39
N ARG A 165 -9.68 -1.13 -9.45
CA ARG A 165 -9.80 -1.86 -10.72
C ARG A 165 -11.29 -2.10 -11.02
N PRO A 166 -11.85 -1.53 -12.11
CA PRO A 166 -13.22 -1.85 -12.49
C PRO A 166 -13.31 -3.33 -12.86
N ARG A 167 -14.39 -4.01 -12.42
CA ARG A 167 -14.68 -5.37 -12.89
C ARG A 167 -14.78 -5.35 -14.41
N ARG A 168 -14.05 -6.23 -15.10
CA ARG A 168 -14.22 -6.42 -16.54
C ARG A 168 -15.64 -6.92 -16.77
N ARG A 169 -16.40 -6.26 -17.64
CA ARG A 169 -17.79 -6.61 -17.95
C ARG A 169 -17.81 -8.06 -18.47
N GLY A 170 -18.40 -8.99 -17.73
CA GLY A 170 -18.54 -10.40 -18.11
C GLY A 170 -17.79 -11.44 -17.25
N GLU A 171 -17.10 -11.04 -16.19
CA GLU A 171 -16.40 -11.98 -15.29
C GLU A 171 -17.36 -12.45 -14.17
N THR A 172 -17.89 -13.67 -14.28
CA THR A 172 -18.69 -14.31 -13.22
C THR A 172 -17.78 -14.82 -12.11
N ASP A 173 -18.27 -14.87 -10.86
CA ASP A 173 -17.52 -15.34 -9.69
C ASP A 173 -17.13 -16.84 -9.73
N GLU A 174 -17.43 -17.55 -10.83
CA GLU A 174 -17.11 -18.98 -11.05
C GLU A 174 -15.60 -19.22 -11.34
N GLY A 175 -14.83 -18.17 -11.59
CA GLY A 175 -13.37 -18.28 -11.82
C GLY A 175 -12.51 -18.36 -10.56
N ALA A 176 -13.06 -18.10 -9.36
CA ALA A 176 -12.27 -18.03 -8.13
C ALA A 176 -11.99 -19.39 -7.45
N THR A 177 -12.63 -20.48 -7.91
CA THR A 177 -12.45 -21.84 -7.36
C THR A 177 -11.48 -22.70 -8.20
N ALA A 178 -11.09 -22.25 -9.40
CA ALA A 178 -10.24 -23.03 -10.31
C ALA A 178 -8.74 -23.02 -9.93
N ASP A 179 -8.27 -22.04 -9.15
CA ASP A 179 -6.85 -21.94 -8.78
C ASP A 179 -6.47 -22.85 -7.59
N THR A 180 -7.44 -23.36 -6.83
CA THR A 180 -7.18 -24.28 -5.71
C THR A 180 -6.94 -25.73 -6.13
N GLU A 181 -7.41 -26.15 -7.31
CA GLU A 181 -7.21 -27.53 -7.81
C GLU A 181 -5.81 -27.77 -8.38
N ARG A 182 -4.99 -26.73 -8.56
CA ARG A 182 -3.62 -26.87 -9.10
C ARG A 182 -2.57 -27.22 -8.05
N LEU A 183 -2.89 -27.12 -6.75
CA LEU A 183 -1.95 -27.38 -5.65
C LEU A 183 -2.12 -28.76 -4.98
N HIS A 184 -3.12 -29.55 -5.37
CA HIS A 184 -3.26 -30.95 -4.94
C HIS A 184 -3.16 -31.89 -6.15
N ARG A 185 -2.00 -31.91 -6.80
CA ARG A 185 -1.62 -33.06 -7.64
C ARG A 185 -0.93 -34.07 -6.71
N PRO A 186 -1.54 -35.20 -6.35
CA PRO A 186 -0.78 -36.29 -5.75
C PRO A 186 0.23 -36.78 -6.79
N GLU A 187 1.51 -36.79 -6.43
CA GLU A 187 2.56 -37.49 -7.18
C GLU A 187 2.28 -39.00 -7.09
N GLN A 188 1.38 -39.49 -7.95
CA GLN A 188 1.25 -40.93 -8.17
C GLN A 188 2.38 -41.35 -9.11
N GLY A 189 3.52 -41.68 -8.51
CA GLY A 189 4.62 -42.34 -9.18
C GLY A 189 4.19 -43.68 -9.76
N ASP A 190 4.52 -43.87 -11.03
CA ASP A 190 4.83 -45.11 -11.75
C ASP A 190 4.93 -46.41 -10.92
N HIS A 191 3.80 -46.95 -10.44
CA HIS A 191 3.74 -48.28 -9.80
C HIS A 191 2.67 -49.20 -10.38
N GLN A 192 2.28 -49.03 -11.64
CA GLN A 192 1.38 -49.97 -12.32
C GLN A 192 1.86 -50.43 -13.71
N ARG A 193 3.15 -50.24 -14.03
CA ARG A 193 3.75 -50.75 -15.28
C ARG A 193 4.70 -51.95 -15.11
N ARG A 194 4.82 -52.53 -13.91
CA ARG A 194 5.73 -53.68 -13.64
C ARG A 194 5.10 -54.94 -13.04
N VAL A 195 3.78 -55.10 -13.07
CA VAL A 195 3.14 -56.33 -12.55
C VAL A 195 2.14 -56.99 -13.51
N ARG A 196 2.11 -56.58 -14.79
CA ARG A 196 1.21 -57.18 -15.81
C ARG A 196 1.90 -58.04 -16.87
N GLU A 197 3.19 -58.33 -16.74
CA GLU A 197 3.93 -59.12 -17.74
C GLU A 197 4.44 -60.49 -17.22
N HIS A 198 4.02 -60.94 -16.02
CA HIS A 198 4.51 -62.21 -15.44
C HIS A 198 3.46 -63.24 -15.00
N ALA A 199 2.19 -63.14 -15.41
CA ALA A 199 1.21 -64.17 -15.05
C ALA A 199 0.21 -64.51 -16.17
N ALA A 200 0.65 -64.50 -17.43
CA ALA A 200 -0.03 -65.18 -18.52
C ALA A 200 0.68 -66.53 -18.78
N GLY A 201 0.27 -67.58 -18.06
CA GLY A 201 0.82 -68.91 -18.27
C GLY A 201 0.48 -69.90 -17.15
N ALA A 202 -0.71 -70.50 -17.25
CA ALA A 202 -1.20 -71.74 -16.63
C ALA A 202 -2.69 -71.52 -16.35
N GLY A 203 -3.66 -72.25 -16.90
CA GLY A 203 -3.68 -73.62 -17.34
C GLY A 203 -5.01 -74.18 -16.83
N ASP A 204 -5.89 -74.59 -17.74
CA ASP A 204 -7.20 -75.17 -17.46
C ASP A 204 -7.14 -76.31 -16.42
N ASN A 205 -8.05 -76.27 -15.44
CA ASN A 205 -8.58 -77.50 -14.84
C ASN A 205 -9.92 -77.25 -14.13
N ARG A 206 -11.03 -77.65 -14.78
CA ARG A 206 -12.28 -78.05 -14.11
C ARG A 206 -12.14 -79.53 -13.77
N PRO A 207 -12.53 -80.00 -12.56
CA PRO A 207 -13.94 -80.35 -12.24
C PRO A 207 -14.24 -80.03 -10.74
N GLY A 208 -15.39 -80.24 -10.12
CA GLY A 208 -16.62 -80.98 -10.39
C GLY A 208 -17.55 -80.80 -9.17
N ASP A 209 -18.83 -81.02 -9.42
CA ASP A 209 -19.94 -81.48 -8.56
C ASP A 209 -19.76 -81.56 -7.01
N ALA A 210 -20.73 -80.99 -6.27
CA ALA A 210 -21.34 -81.61 -5.08
C ALA A 210 -22.45 -80.71 -4.46
N SER A 211 -23.69 -81.03 -4.81
CA SER A 211 -24.85 -81.26 -3.91
C SER A 211 -24.97 -80.59 -2.53
N GLN A 212 -26.15 -79.98 -2.35
CA GLN A 212 -27.11 -80.14 -1.23
C GLN A 212 -26.72 -79.68 0.19
N ALA A 213 -27.47 -78.70 0.71
CA ALA A 213 -28.53 -78.89 1.73
C ALA A 213 -29.28 -77.58 1.97
#